data_AF-A0A5E4IFN9-F1
#
_entry.id   AF-A0A5E4IFN9-F1
#
_cell.length_a   1.000
_cell.length_b   1.000
_cell.length_c   1.000
_cell.angle_alpha   90.00
_cell.angle_beta   90.00
_cell.angle_gamma   90.00
#
_symmetry.space_group_name_H-M   'P 1'
#
loop_
_entity.id
_entity.type
_entity.pdbx_description
1 polymer ?
#
loop_
_entity_poly.entity_id
_entity_poly.type
_entity_poly.pdbx_seq_one_letter_code
_entity_poly.pdbx_strand_id
1 'polypeptide(L)'
;MFKLGEYYEDDAKSIVKYLKDAKIKVEQKTYICTTAETAEYLEGRLSELKTVLKGIETYEGFLAVLKTTLAKGAKPDDFKELFLTELDPGWVNRKGKLAEIIEPPSGISDEVRAADSDKPDDKSKDLELEGIAKSVVAFDFALATLSRNDIEPGEDVGDRLDDPILRIRVNEADYKDSDLLRSTVSVFLEKRSELFVDELTSILFEDLDEDFEVDYPEEYLRIMTLGLLITDMVEEPSPGKIDMQAFSERCVIEMEKDGDILIIDGEETAEEIARVLEKNGIIKLKGGTIKWKNQPKVENR
;
A
#
# COMPACT_ATOMS: atom_id res chain seq x y z
N MET A 1 -2.63 -23.91 -8.86
CA MET A 1 -1.68 -22.94 -8.33
C MET A 1 -2.39 -22.11 -7.30
N PHE A 2 -1.74 -21.91 -6.16
CA PHE A 2 -2.27 -21.23 -4.99
C PHE A 2 -1.95 -19.73 -5.07
N LYS A 3 -2.93 -18.85 -4.88
CA LYS A 3 -2.70 -17.40 -4.88
C LYS A 3 -2.01 -17.00 -3.59
N LEU A 4 -0.78 -16.50 -3.71
CA LEU A 4 -0.01 -16.00 -2.57
C LEU A 4 -0.49 -14.60 -2.17
N GLY A 5 -0.69 -13.70 -3.14
CA GLY A 5 -1.17 -12.35 -2.89
C GLY A 5 -1.12 -11.43 -4.11
N GLU A 6 -1.41 -10.15 -3.87
CA GLU A 6 -1.37 -9.05 -4.85
C GLU A 6 -0.42 -7.97 -4.37
N TYR A 7 0.50 -7.55 -5.23
CA TYR A 7 1.63 -6.72 -4.82
C TYR A 7 1.91 -5.61 -5.83
N TYR A 8 2.55 -4.54 -5.35
CA TYR A 8 3.26 -3.62 -6.23
C TYR A 8 4.45 -4.33 -6.89
N GLU A 9 4.96 -3.73 -7.97
CA GLU A 9 5.99 -4.37 -8.79
C GLU A 9 7.26 -4.71 -8.00
N ASP A 10 7.69 -3.82 -7.10
CA ASP A 10 8.95 -4.00 -6.37
C ASP A 10 8.81 -5.06 -5.26
N ASP A 11 7.70 -5.05 -4.52
CA ASP A 11 7.38 -6.10 -3.55
C ASP A 11 7.28 -7.47 -4.24
N ALA A 12 6.58 -7.53 -5.38
CA ALA A 12 6.45 -8.75 -6.16
C ALA A 12 7.81 -9.30 -6.60
N LYS A 13 8.74 -8.44 -7.03
CA LYS A 13 10.10 -8.83 -7.43
C LYS A 13 10.87 -9.43 -6.26
N SER A 14 10.79 -8.81 -5.08
CA SER A 14 11.46 -9.27 -3.87
C SER A 14 10.95 -10.65 -3.45
N ILE A 15 9.63 -10.83 -3.36
CA ILE A 15 9.03 -12.12 -3.02
C ILE A 15 9.42 -13.19 -4.05
N VAL A 16 9.27 -12.91 -5.35
CA VAL A 16 9.62 -13.86 -6.42
C VAL A 16 11.09 -14.30 -6.36
N LYS A 17 11.99 -13.40 -5.93
CA LYS A 17 13.41 -13.74 -5.76
C LYS A 17 13.59 -14.78 -4.65
N TYR A 18 13.07 -14.53 -3.45
CA TYR A 18 13.12 -15.49 -2.34
C TYR A 18 12.56 -16.86 -2.74
N LEU A 19 11.38 -16.88 -3.38
CA LEU A 19 10.75 -18.13 -3.82
C LEU A 19 11.62 -18.88 -4.83
N LYS A 20 12.23 -18.19 -5.80
CA LYS A 20 13.11 -18.82 -6.79
C LYS A 20 14.40 -19.36 -6.18
N ASP A 21 14.97 -18.64 -5.21
CA ASP A 21 16.18 -19.07 -4.51
C ASP A 21 15.92 -20.36 -3.71
N ALA A 22 14.74 -20.47 -3.08
CA ALA A 22 14.22 -21.69 -2.45
C ALA A 22 13.69 -22.75 -3.45
N LYS A 23 13.78 -22.50 -4.76
CA LYS A 23 13.27 -23.37 -5.85
C LYS A 23 11.76 -23.63 -5.81
N ILE A 24 11.00 -22.79 -5.10
CA ILE A 24 9.55 -22.76 -5.13
C ILE A 24 9.12 -22.13 -6.46
N LYS A 25 8.30 -22.85 -7.23
CA LYS A 25 7.82 -22.34 -8.52
C LYS A 25 6.73 -21.31 -8.29
N VAL A 26 6.90 -20.15 -8.91
CA VAL A 26 5.96 -19.03 -8.84
C VAL A 26 5.60 -18.57 -10.25
N GLU A 27 4.30 -18.38 -10.50
CA GLU A 27 3.76 -17.69 -11.65
C GLU A 27 3.37 -16.26 -11.24
N GLN A 28 3.84 -15.27 -12.01
CA GLN A 28 3.51 -13.87 -11.82
C GLN A 28 2.58 -13.40 -12.93
N LYS A 29 1.43 -12.83 -12.57
CA LYS A 29 0.49 -12.21 -13.51
C LYS A 29 0.39 -10.72 -13.25
N THR A 30 0.80 -9.94 -14.23
CA THR A 30 0.72 -8.47 -14.16
C THR A 30 -0.62 -7.98 -14.71
N TYR A 31 -1.24 -7.05 -14.01
CA TYR A 31 -2.48 -6.40 -14.42
C TYR A 31 -2.46 -4.91 -14.04
N ILE A 32 -3.39 -4.16 -14.61
CA ILE A 32 -3.64 -2.77 -14.24
C ILE A 32 -4.91 -2.75 -13.42
N CYS A 33 -4.85 -2.14 -12.24
CA CYS A 33 -6.02 -1.86 -11.41
C CYS A 33 -6.25 -0.36 -11.33
N THR A 34 -7.48 0.00 -10.96
CA THR A 34 -7.90 1.38 -10.75
C THR A 34 -8.16 1.60 -9.26
N THR A 35 -7.50 2.58 -8.67
CA THR A 35 -7.88 3.16 -7.38
C THR A 35 -8.53 4.52 -7.64
N ALA A 36 -9.50 4.90 -6.83
CA ALA A 36 -10.19 6.16 -6.97
C ALA A 36 -10.26 6.85 -5.61
N GLU A 37 -9.84 8.11 -5.58
CA GLU A 37 -9.97 8.98 -4.43
C GLU A 37 -10.96 10.09 -4.76
N THR A 38 -11.91 10.33 -3.85
CA THR A 38 -12.83 11.46 -3.96
C THR A 38 -12.43 12.51 -2.93
N ALA A 39 -12.45 13.77 -3.35
CA ALA A 39 -12.25 14.91 -2.47
C ALA A 39 -13.29 15.99 -2.74
N GLU A 40 -13.84 16.54 -1.66
CA GLU A 40 -14.90 17.52 -1.66
C GLU A 40 -14.37 18.91 -1.39
N TYR A 41 -14.95 19.89 -2.08
CA TYR A 41 -14.52 21.27 -2.06
C TYR A 41 -15.72 22.21 -2.08
N LEU A 42 -15.58 23.36 -1.46
CA LEU A 42 -16.37 24.52 -1.84
C LEU A 42 -15.62 25.28 -2.93
N GLU A 43 -16.29 25.53 -4.07
CA GLU A 43 -15.75 26.28 -5.20
C GLU A 43 -16.70 27.42 -5.57
N GLY A 44 -16.19 28.66 -5.52
CA GLY A 44 -16.98 29.87 -5.76
C GLY A 44 -16.13 31.13 -5.65
N ARG A 45 -16.74 32.30 -5.86
CA ARG A 45 -16.08 33.59 -5.63
C ARG A 45 -15.79 33.77 -4.13
N LEU A 46 -14.71 34.48 -3.80
CA LEU A 46 -14.36 34.78 -2.41
C LEU A 46 -15.54 35.43 -1.65
N SER A 47 -16.26 36.34 -2.30
CA SER A 47 -17.46 37.00 -1.76
C SER A 47 -18.59 36.02 -1.41
N GLU A 48 -18.80 34.99 -2.24
CA GLU A 48 -19.79 33.94 -2.01
C GLU A 48 -19.34 33.01 -0.87
N LEU A 49 -18.07 32.58 -0.89
CA LEU A 49 -17.51 31.66 0.09
C LEU A 49 -17.50 32.24 1.50
N LYS A 50 -17.32 33.56 1.66
CA LYS A 50 -17.43 34.26 2.95
C LYS A 50 -18.77 34.07 3.64
N THR A 51 -19.84 33.81 2.89
CA THR A 51 -21.18 33.66 3.45
C THR A 51 -21.44 32.24 3.98
N VAL A 52 -20.62 31.26 3.57
CA VAL A 52 -20.87 29.84 3.85
C VAL A 52 -19.73 29.14 4.58
N LEU A 53 -18.47 29.46 4.27
CA LEU A 53 -17.30 28.75 4.78
C LEU A 53 -16.87 29.31 6.14
N LYS A 54 -16.77 28.43 7.14
CA LYS A 54 -16.15 28.77 8.43
C LYS A 54 -14.63 28.77 8.29
N GLY A 55 -13.95 29.77 8.86
CA GLY A 55 -12.49 29.84 8.84
C GLY A 55 -11.90 30.39 7.53
N ILE A 56 -12.69 31.12 6.74
CA ILE A 56 -12.26 31.75 5.48
C ILE A 56 -11.05 32.67 5.68
N GLU A 57 -10.86 33.23 6.89
CA GLU A 57 -9.80 34.17 7.24
C GLU A 57 -8.40 33.58 7.01
N THR A 58 -8.25 32.26 7.16
CA THR A 58 -6.98 31.56 6.88
C THR A 58 -6.61 31.68 5.40
N TYR A 59 -7.59 31.47 4.52
CA TYR A 59 -7.41 31.53 3.07
C TYR A 59 -7.29 32.97 2.57
N GLU A 60 -7.95 33.92 3.21
CA GLU A 60 -7.70 35.35 2.97
C GLU A 60 -6.26 35.74 3.30
N GLY A 61 -5.70 35.18 4.37
CA GLY A 61 -4.28 35.33 4.71
C GLY A 61 -3.37 34.80 3.60
N PHE A 62 -3.63 33.59 3.09
CA PHE A 62 -2.88 33.04 1.97
C PHE A 62 -3.03 33.86 0.68
N LEU A 63 -4.23 34.37 0.40
CA LEU A 63 -4.50 35.25 -0.74
C LEU A 63 -3.74 36.59 -0.62
N ALA A 64 -3.64 37.16 0.59
CA ALA A 64 -2.87 38.37 0.82
C ALA A 64 -1.37 38.17 0.56
N VAL A 65 -0.83 37.02 0.99
CA VAL A 65 0.55 36.61 0.68
C VAL A 65 0.71 36.46 -0.83
N LEU A 66 -0.21 35.75 -1.51
CA LEU A 66 -0.18 35.58 -2.97
C LEU A 66 -0.14 36.92 -3.71
N LYS A 67 -1.04 37.85 -3.37
CA LYS A 67 -1.07 39.20 -3.95
C LYS A 67 0.28 39.92 -3.77
N THR A 68 0.85 39.83 -2.57
CA THR A 68 2.12 40.46 -2.24
C THR A 68 3.28 39.85 -3.03
N THR A 69 3.31 38.52 -3.17
CA THR A 69 4.32 37.80 -3.95
C THR A 69 4.26 38.19 -5.43
N LEU A 70 3.07 38.26 -6.03
CA LEU A 70 2.91 38.67 -7.43
C LEU A 70 3.26 40.14 -7.64
N ALA A 71 2.88 41.03 -6.71
CA ALA A 71 3.24 42.45 -6.76
C ALA A 71 4.75 42.70 -6.69
N LYS A 72 5.53 41.78 -6.08
CA LYS A 72 7.00 41.79 -6.09
C LYS A 72 7.60 41.35 -7.44
N GLY A 73 6.78 40.98 -8.41
CA GLY A 73 7.21 40.56 -9.74
C GLY A 73 7.68 39.10 -9.80
N ALA A 74 7.16 38.23 -8.94
CA ALA A 74 7.46 36.80 -8.96
C ALA A 74 7.17 36.18 -10.33
N LYS A 75 8.11 35.38 -10.81
CA LYS A 75 8.09 34.65 -12.08
C LYS A 75 7.82 33.16 -11.82
N PRO A 76 7.50 32.36 -12.85
CA PRO A 76 7.16 30.95 -12.65
C PRO A 76 8.28 30.17 -11.92
N ASP A 77 9.55 30.47 -12.25
CA ASP A 77 10.71 29.76 -11.71
C ASP A 77 11.03 30.08 -10.24
N ASP A 78 10.69 31.28 -9.75
CA ASP A 78 11.00 31.72 -8.38
C ASP A 78 9.76 31.88 -7.48
N PHE A 79 8.56 31.73 -8.04
CA PHE A 79 7.29 31.93 -7.35
C PHE A 79 7.17 31.10 -6.07
N LYS A 80 7.53 29.81 -6.12
CA LYS A 80 7.44 28.93 -4.94
C LYS A 80 8.27 29.44 -3.77
N GLU A 81 9.53 29.79 -4.02
CA GLU A 81 10.43 30.26 -2.97
C GLU A 81 10.00 31.64 -2.44
N LEU A 82 9.58 32.55 -3.32
CA LEU A 82 9.11 33.87 -2.93
C LEU A 82 7.81 33.80 -2.12
N PHE A 83 6.85 32.96 -2.54
CA PHE A 83 5.60 32.77 -1.83
C PHE A 83 5.81 32.17 -0.44
N LEU A 84 6.58 31.09 -0.34
CA LEU A 84 6.82 30.40 0.93
C LEU A 84 7.66 31.24 1.90
N THR A 85 8.62 32.01 1.39
CA THR A 85 9.39 32.96 2.22
C THR A 85 8.52 34.10 2.73
N GLU A 86 7.58 34.59 1.93
CA GLU A 86 6.62 35.61 2.35
C GLU A 86 5.61 35.08 3.37
N LEU A 87 5.12 33.85 3.15
CA LEU A 87 4.19 33.17 4.04
C LEU A 87 4.81 32.90 5.41
N ASP A 88 6.07 32.45 5.42
CA ASP A 88 6.80 32.15 6.62
C ASP A 88 8.31 32.40 6.42
N PRO A 89 8.85 33.48 7.02
CA PRO A 89 10.27 33.81 6.91
C PRO A 89 11.23 32.71 7.40
N GLY A 90 10.76 31.78 8.23
CA GLY A 90 11.51 30.60 8.67
C GLY A 90 11.58 29.47 7.64
N TRP A 91 10.94 29.61 6.48
CA TRP A 91 10.84 28.58 5.44
C TRP A 91 12.21 28.07 4.99
N VAL A 92 13.15 28.98 4.72
CA VAL A 92 14.50 28.63 4.25
C VAL A 92 15.20 27.68 5.23
N ASN A 93 15.08 27.95 6.53
CA ASN A 93 15.68 27.13 7.58
C ASN A 93 14.97 25.77 7.70
N ARG A 94 13.63 25.74 7.63
CA ARG A 94 12.87 24.47 7.71
C ARG A 94 13.04 23.59 6.47
N LYS A 95 13.16 24.17 5.28
CA LYS A 95 13.44 23.45 4.03
C LYS A 95 14.76 22.70 4.08
N GLY A 96 15.81 23.31 4.65
CA GLY A 96 17.11 22.65 4.84
C GLY A 96 17.01 21.41 5.72
N LYS A 97 16.30 21.50 6.85
CA LYS A 97 16.09 20.37 7.77
C LYS A 97 15.21 19.26 7.18
N LEU A 98 14.22 19.60 6.36
CA LEU A 98 13.35 18.60 5.72
C LEU A 98 14.12 17.71 4.73
N ALA A 99 15.09 18.28 4.01
CA ALA A 99 15.97 17.52 3.12
C ALA A 99 16.79 16.47 3.89
N GLU A 100 17.25 16.79 5.11
CA GLU A 100 17.97 15.87 6.00
C GLU A 100 17.08 14.74 6.57
N ILE A 101 15.76 14.94 6.62
CA ILE A 101 14.79 13.93 7.09
C ILE A 101 14.34 13.01 5.96
N ILE A 102 14.19 13.54 4.74
CA ILE A 102 13.68 12.81 3.56
C ILE A 102 14.80 12.05 2.82
N GLU A 103 16.04 12.57 2.82
CA GLU A 103 17.21 11.84 2.34
C GLU A 103 17.97 11.23 3.53
N PRO A 104 17.74 9.96 3.90
CA PRO A 104 18.72 9.29 4.74
C PRO A 104 20.04 9.23 3.95
N PRO A 105 21.18 9.63 4.54
CA PRO A 105 22.47 9.47 3.89
C PRO A 105 22.66 7.99 3.57
N SER A 106 22.89 7.71 2.29
CA SER A 106 23.22 6.36 1.84
C SER A 106 24.49 5.89 2.55
N GLY A 107 24.34 4.89 3.43
CA GLY A 107 25.46 4.18 4.05
C GLY A 107 25.64 4.31 5.56
N ILE A 108 24.68 4.81 6.33
CA ILE A 108 24.75 4.75 7.81
C ILE A 108 23.93 3.55 8.30
N SER A 109 24.60 2.56 8.93
CA SER A 109 23.95 1.41 9.54
C SER A 109 23.06 1.83 10.71
N ASP A 110 21.98 1.07 10.95
CA ASP A 110 21.01 1.36 12.02
C ASP A 110 21.63 1.40 13.44
N GLU A 111 22.83 0.85 13.62
CA GLU A 111 23.61 0.94 14.86
C GLU A 111 24.11 2.36 15.20
N VAL A 112 24.30 3.25 14.22
CA VAL A 112 24.69 4.65 14.47
C VAL A 112 23.46 5.52 14.79
N ARG A 113 22.26 5.13 14.32
CA ARG A 113 21.01 5.86 14.57
C ARG A 113 20.59 5.83 16.05
N ALA A 114 21.00 4.79 16.78
CA ALA A 114 20.72 4.68 18.21
C ALA A 114 21.60 5.62 19.06
N ALA A 115 22.78 6.01 18.57
CA ALA A 115 23.78 6.75 19.34
C ALA A 115 23.64 8.28 19.27
N ASP A 116 22.96 8.82 18.25
CA ASP A 116 22.79 10.27 18.04
C ASP A 116 21.38 10.77 18.39
N SER A 117 20.69 10.05 19.29
CA SER A 117 19.43 10.49 19.87
C SER A 117 19.65 11.54 20.98
N ASP A 118 20.37 12.62 20.65
CA ASP A 118 20.17 13.90 21.33
C ASP A 118 18.78 14.39 20.88
N LYS A 119 17.73 13.83 21.50
CA LYS A 119 16.33 14.05 21.14
C LYS A 119 16.06 15.55 21.14
N PRO A 120 15.81 16.20 19.98
CA PRO A 120 15.06 17.44 19.98
C PRO A 120 13.72 17.11 20.65
N ASP A 121 13.33 17.92 21.63
CA ASP A 121 12.09 17.75 22.40
C ASP A 121 10.93 17.44 21.44
N ASP A 122 10.15 16.39 21.69
CA ASP A 122 9.14 15.80 20.78
C ASP A 122 8.21 16.88 20.18
N LYS A 123 7.88 17.88 21.01
CA LYS A 123 7.08 19.06 20.66
C LYS A 123 7.69 19.97 19.60
N SER A 124 9.01 20.06 19.51
CA SER A 124 9.69 20.86 18.49
C SER A 124 9.58 20.23 17.10
N LYS A 125 9.56 18.89 17.02
CA LYS A 125 9.36 18.16 15.76
C LYS A 125 7.93 18.31 15.28
N ASP A 126 6.96 18.20 16.19
CA ASP A 126 5.54 18.40 15.88
C ASP A 126 5.26 19.81 15.33
N LEU A 127 5.81 20.85 15.98
CA LEU A 127 5.67 22.24 15.52
C LEU A 127 6.36 22.49 14.16
N GLU A 128 7.47 21.81 13.88
CA GLU A 128 8.14 21.90 12.59
C GLU A 128 7.32 21.21 11.48
N LEU A 129 6.73 20.05 11.76
CA LEU A 129 5.86 19.32 10.83
C LEU A 129 4.56 20.08 10.55
N GLU A 130 3.93 20.68 11.56
CA GLU A 130 2.76 21.55 11.39
C GLU A 130 3.08 22.75 10.48
N GLY A 131 4.25 23.37 10.66
CA GLY A 131 4.70 24.47 9.80
C GLY A 131 4.88 24.05 8.34
N ILE A 132 5.44 22.86 8.11
CA ILE A 132 5.61 22.30 6.76
C ILE A 132 4.25 21.97 6.13
N ALA A 133 3.36 21.32 6.88
CA ALA A 133 2.01 20.98 6.41
C ALA A 133 1.23 22.24 6.01
N LYS A 134 1.31 23.32 6.81
CA LYS A 134 0.71 24.61 6.49
C LYS A 134 1.27 25.20 5.20
N SER A 135 2.59 25.14 4.99
CA SER A 135 3.24 25.62 3.76
C SER A 135 2.78 24.86 2.53
N VAL A 136 2.63 23.53 2.62
CA VAL A 136 2.11 22.70 1.52
C VAL A 136 0.67 23.11 1.19
N VAL A 137 -0.21 23.17 2.19
CA VAL A 137 -1.61 23.57 2.00
C VAL A 137 -1.73 24.97 1.40
N ALA A 138 -0.95 25.93 1.89
CA ALA A 138 -0.98 27.31 1.40
C ALA A 138 -0.47 27.43 -0.03
N PHE A 139 0.58 26.68 -0.39
CA PHE A 139 1.12 26.70 -1.74
C PHE A 139 0.19 26.01 -2.75
N ASP A 140 -0.41 24.88 -2.37
CA ASP A 140 -1.43 24.21 -3.19
C ASP A 140 -2.64 25.13 -3.40
N PHE A 141 -3.07 25.85 -2.35
CA PHE A 141 -4.10 26.88 -2.45
C PHE A 141 -3.73 27.99 -3.42
N ALA A 142 -2.48 28.48 -3.37
CA ALA A 142 -2.01 29.54 -4.25
C ALA A 142 -2.01 29.08 -5.72
N LEU A 143 -1.49 27.89 -6.03
CA LEU A 143 -1.50 27.32 -7.38
C LEU A 143 -2.93 27.09 -7.90
N ALA A 144 -3.81 26.54 -7.06
CA ALA A 144 -5.21 26.35 -7.41
C ALA A 144 -5.91 27.69 -7.69
N THR A 145 -5.64 28.72 -6.88
CA THR A 145 -6.20 30.06 -7.06
C THR A 145 -5.72 30.70 -8.36
N LEU A 146 -4.42 30.64 -8.65
CA LEU A 146 -3.85 31.14 -9.91
C LEU A 146 -4.50 30.44 -11.12
N SER A 147 -4.50 29.11 -11.13
CA SER A 147 -5.06 28.31 -12.22
C SER A 147 -6.55 28.57 -12.44
N ARG A 148 -7.36 28.67 -11.38
CA ARG A 148 -8.81 28.89 -11.47
C ARG A 148 -9.18 30.29 -11.96
N ASN A 149 -8.26 31.24 -11.86
CA ASN A 149 -8.45 32.63 -12.31
C ASN A 149 -7.62 32.96 -13.55
N ASP A 150 -7.04 31.94 -14.21
CA ASP A 150 -6.25 32.07 -15.44
C ASP A 150 -5.06 33.04 -15.27
N ILE A 151 -4.32 32.90 -14.16
CA ILE A 151 -3.17 33.75 -13.84
C ILE A 151 -1.86 32.97 -13.91
N GLU A 152 -0.91 33.44 -14.72
CA GLU A 152 0.48 32.97 -14.70
C GLU A 152 1.39 33.93 -13.89
N PRO A 153 2.31 33.44 -13.04
CA PRO A 153 3.28 34.31 -12.38
C PRO A 153 4.09 35.13 -13.40
N GLY A 154 4.21 36.44 -13.17
CA GLY A 154 4.98 37.36 -14.01
C GLY A 154 4.15 38.17 -15.01
N GLU A 155 2.85 37.90 -15.11
CA GLU A 155 1.92 38.70 -15.91
C GLU A 155 1.22 39.79 -15.07
N ASP A 156 0.55 40.73 -15.75
CA ASP A 156 -0.27 41.75 -15.07
C ASP A 156 -1.58 41.15 -14.56
N VAL A 157 -1.73 41.09 -13.24
CA VAL A 157 -2.86 40.46 -12.56
C VAL A 157 -4.13 41.31 -12.63
N GLY A 158 -4.01 42.65 -12.72
CA GLY A 158 -5.15 43.57 -12.66
C GLY A 158 -6.01 43.37 -11.41
N ASP A 159 -7.33 43.36 -11.60
CA ASP A 159 -8.36 43.17 -10.56
C ASP A 159 -8.77 41.70 -10.35
N ARG A 160 -8.14 40.74 -11.06
CA ARG A 160 -8.53 39.32 -11.05
C ARG A 160 -8.45 38.65 -9.67
N LEU A 161 -7.66 39.21 -8.74
CA LEU A 161 -7.56 38.73 -7.37
C LEU A 161 -8.40 39.54 -6.35
N ASP A 162 -9.23 40.49 -6.78
CA ASP A 162 -10.10 41.25 -5.86
C ASP A 162 -11.27 40.42 -5.35
N ASP A 163 -11.88 39.61 -6.23
CA ASP A 163 -12.89 38.60 -5.87
C ASP A 163 -12.63 37.29 -6.65
N PRO A 164 -11.54 36.57 -6.33
CA PRO A 164 -11.11 35.40 -7.11
C PRO A 164 -12.04 34.21 -6.90
N ILE A 165 -12.06 33.31 -7.87
CA ILE A 165 -12.61 31.96 -7.69
C ILE A 165 -11.63 31.18 -6.82
N LEU A 166 -12.07 30.72 -5.66
CA LEU A 166 -11.30 29.87 -4.78
C LEU A 166 -11.88 28.46 -4.76
N ARG A 167 -11.02 27.49 -4.48
CA ARG A 167 -11.41 26.10 -4.28
C ARG A 167 -10.79 25.60 -2.99
N ILE A 168 -11.63 25.28 -2.01
CA ILE A 168 -11.20 24.97 -0.65
C ILE A 168 -11.71 23.58 -0.26
N ARG A 169 -10.80 22.68 0.15
CA ARG A 169 -11.16 21.32 0.57
C ARG A 169 -12.00 21.38 1.85
N VAL A 170 -13.09 20.62 1.89
CA VAL A 170 -14.02 20.58 3.02
C VAL A 170 -14.46 19.14 3.33
N ASN A 171 -15.06 18.94 4.49
CA ASN A 171 -15.83 17.73 4.78
C ASN A 171 -17.23 17.88 4.18
N GLU A 172 -17.65 16.93 3.34
CA GLU A 172 -18.97 16.93 2.69
C GLU A 172 -20.12 17.12 3.69
N ALA A 173 -20.03 16.44 4.84
CA ALA A 173 -21.11 16.40 5.83
C ALA A 173 -21.49 17.80 6.36
N ASP A 174 -20.52 18.71 6.40
CA ASP A 174 -20.72 20.08 6.88
C ASP A 174 -21.41 20.99 5.85
N TYR A 175 -21.41 20.61 4.57
CA TYR A 175 -21.82 21.47 3.45
C TYR A 175 -22.70 20.79 2.40
N LYS A 176 -23.29 19.63 2.72
CA LYS A 176 -24.12 18.81 1.81
C LYS A 176 -25.22 19.58 1.05
N ASP A 177 -25.75 20.65 1.65
CA ASP A 177 -26.85 21.45 1.09
C ASP A 177 -26.36 22.72 0.37
N SER A 178 -25.04 22.89 0.19
CA SER A 178 -24.44 24.06 -0.46
C SER A 178 -24.37 23.90 -1.98
N ASP A 179 -24.91 24.88 -2.71
CA ASP A 179 -24.79 24.95 -4.18
C ASP A 179 -23.34 25.14 -4.69
N LEU A 180 -22.41 25.48 -3.77
CA LEU A 180 -20.98 25.65 -4.06
C LEU A 180 -20.17 24.36 -3.87
N LEU A 181 -20.79 23.29 -3.36
CA LEU A 181 -20.12 22.02 -3.15
C LEU A 181 -19.75 21.37 -4.49
N ARG A 182 -18.50 20.93 -4.62
CA ARG A 182 -17.94 20.24 -5.78
C ARG A 182 -17.13 19.04 -5.32
N SER A 183 -17.18 17.96 -6.10
CA SER A 183 -16.35 16.77 -5.87
C SER A 183 -15.36 16.61 -7.02
N THR A 184 -14.11 16.28 -6.71
CA THR A 184 -13.17 15.73 -7.68
C THR A 184 -13.01 14.24 -7.41
N VAL A 185 -13.10 13.44 -8.47
CA VAL A 185 -12.69 12.04 -8.45
C VAL A 185 -11.36 11.93 -9.16
N SER A 186 -10.31 11.57 -8.43
CA SER A 186 -8.99 11.25 -8.97
C SER A 186 -8.90 9.75 -9.16
N VAL A 187 -8.74 9.30 -10.41
CA VAL A 187 -8.58 7.88 -10.74
C VAL A 187 -7.11 7.63 -11.04
N PHE A 188 -6.50 6.73 -10.28
CA PHE A 188 -5.12 6.30 -10.47
C PHE A 188 -5.11 4.92 -11.12
N LEU A 189 -4.29 4.78 -12.15
CA LEU A 189 -4.02 3.51 -12.79
C LEU A 189 -2.72 2.95 -12.23
N GLU A 190 -2.82 1.85 -11.51
CA GLU A 190 -1.69 1.21 -10.83
C GLU A 190 -1.38 -0.12 -11.50
N LYS A 191 -0.09 -0.38 -11.72
CA LYS A 191 0.40 -1.69 -12.15
C LYS A 191 0.57 -2.58 -10.92
N ARG A 192 -0.08 -3.74 -10.90
CA ARG A 192 0.00 -4.73 -9.83
C ARG A 192 0.40 -6.09 -10.38
N SER A 193 0.88 -6.96 -9.50
CA SER A 193 1.21 -8.34 -9.80
C SER A 193 0.51 -9.29 -8.83
N GLU A 194 -0.21 -10.28 -9.36
CA GLU A 194 -0.63 -11.44 -8.59
C GLU A 194 0.49 -12.48 -8.63
N LEU A 195 0.82 -13.05 -7.47
CA LEU A 195 1.74 -14.17 -7.37
C LEU A 195 0.98 -15.46 -7.08
N PHE A 196 1.28 -16.51 -7.83
CA PHE A 196 0.71 -17.84 -7.66
C PHE A 196 1.82 -18.86 -7.45
N VAL A 197 1.77 -19.61 -6.36
CA VAL A 197 2.74 -20.65 -6.01
C VAL A 197 2.24 -22.01 -6.53
N ASP A 198 3.16 -22.82 -7.07
CA ASP A 198 2.89 -24.22 -7.39
C ASP A 198 2.81 -25.05 -6.11
N GLU A 199 1.68 -25.73 -5.92
CA GLU A 199 1.34 -26.44 -4.69
C GLU A 199 2.37 -27.52 -4.34
N LEU A 200 2.95 -28.22 -5.32
CA LEU A 200 3.90 -29.30 -5.03
C LEU A 200 5.29 -28.81 -4.69
N THR A 201 5.65 -27.60 -5.10
CA THR A 201 6.92 -27.01 -4.67
C THR A 201 6.83 -26.29 -3.34
N SER A 202 5.62 -26.07 -2.81
CA SER A 202 5.43 -25.46 -1.48
C SER A 202 6.01 -26.29 -0.33
N ILE A 203 6.23 -27.59 -0.52
CA ILE A 203 6.93 -28.46 0.44
C ILE A 203 8.35 -28.00 0.76
N LEU A 204 8.94 -27.14 -0.08
CA LEU A 204 10.27 -26.54 0.11
C LEU A 204 10.22 -25.26 0.97
N PHE A 205 9.14 -25.05 1.73
CA PHE A 205 9.00 -23.85 2.57
C PHE A 205 10.12 -23.71 3.61
N GLU A 206 10.71 -24.82 4.07
CA GLU A 206 11.86 -24.83 4.99
C GLU A 206 13.17 -24.34 4.32
N ASP A 207 13.24 -24.32 2.98
CA ASP A 207 14.39 -23.80 2.22
C ASP A 207 14.30 -22.27 2.00
N LEU A 208 13.24 -21.62 2.48
CA LEU A 208 13.13 -20.16 2.45
C LEU A 208 14.14 -19.52 3.41
N ASP A 209 14.71 -18.41 2.97
CA ASP A 209 15.64 -17.61 3.79
C ASP A 209 14.94 -17.12 5.06
N GLU A 210 15.66 -17.07 6.19
CA GLU A 210 15.11 -16.61 7.48
C GLU A 210 14.58 -15.17 7.38
N ASP A 211 15.19 -14.32 6.55
CA ASP A 211 14.74 -12.96 6.30
C ASP A 211 13.35 -12.93 5.63
N PHE A 212 12.94 -13.99 4.91
CA PHE A 212 11.63 -14.06 4.30
C PHE A 212 10.49 -14.15 5.32
N GLU A 213 10.67 -14.90 6.41
CA GLU A 213 9.67 -14.97 7.48
C GLU A 213 9.52 -13.63 8.20
N VAL A 214 10.61 -12.86 8.31
CA VAL A 214 10.63 -11.53 8.92
C VAL A 214 9.99 -10.48 8.00
N ASP A 215 10.37 -10.46 6.73
CA ASP A 215 9.92 -9.47 5.75
C ASP A 215 8.49 -9.74 5.27
N TYR A 216 8.10 -11.02 5.17
CA TYR A 216 6.83 -11.48 4.57
C TYR A 216 6.17 -12.59 5.42
N PRO A 217 5.83 -12.34 6.69
CA PRO A 217 5.33 -13.35 7.62
C PRO A 217 4.01 -14.00 7.17
N GLU A 218 3.12 -13.23 6.53
CA GLU A 218 1.85 -13.77 6.03
C GLU A 218 2.07 -14.71 4.84
N GLU A 219 2.95 -14.36 3.91
CA GLU A 219 3.32 -15.18 2.77
C GLU A 219 4.00 -16.47 3.23
N TYR A 220 4.92 -16.37 4.19
CA TYR A 220 5.57 -17.52 4.79
C TYR A 220 4.54 -18.47 5.41
N LEU A 221 3.62 -17.96 6.24
CA LEU A 221 2.56 -18.77 6.86
C LEU A 221 1.69 -19.47 5.80
N ARG A 222 1.31 -18.78 4.73
CA ARG A 222 0.50 -19.35 3.64
C ARG A 222 1.24 -20.47 2.91
N ILE A 223 2.52 -20.28 2.60
CA ILE A 223 3.35 -21.28 1.91
C ILE A 223 3.63 -22.48 2.82
N MET A 224 3.99 -22.24 4.08
CA MET A 224 4.19 -23.28 5.09
C MET A 224 2.93 -24.13 5.27
N THR A 225 1.77 -23.49 5.40
CA THR A 225 0.48 -24.18 5.56
C THR A 225 0.20 -25.13 4.39
N LEU A 226 0.37 -24.64 3.16
CA LEU A 226 0.20 -25.46 1.97
C LEU A 226 1.27 -26.56 1.88
N GLY A 227 2.52 -26.25 2.24
CA GLY A 227 3.64 -27.18 2.25
C GLY A 227 3.40 -28.35 3.19
N LEU A 228 3.03 -28.08 4.45
CA LEU A 228 2.68 -29.08 5.45
C LEU A 228 1.54 -29.99 4.98
N LEU A 229 0.49 -29.40 4.41
CA LEU A 229 -0.65 -30.15 3.88
C LEU A 229 -0.28 -31.09 2.75
N ILE A 230 0.52 -30.62 1.80
CA ILE A 230 0.98 -31.44 0.69
C ILE A 230 1.98 -32.51 1.16
N THR A 231 2.85 -32.20 2.12
CA THR A 231 3.77 -33.15 2.73
C THR A 231 3.01 -34.32 3.38
N ASP A 232 2.01 -34.06 4.24
CA ASP A 232 1.17 -35.11 4.84
C ASP A 232 0.56 -36.03 3.76
N MET A 233 -0.02 -35.42 2.73
CA MET A 233 -0.69 -36.15 1.65
C MET A 233 0.26 -37.02 0.82
N VAL A 234 1.54 -36.63 0.72
CA VAL A 234 2.56 -37.35 -0.06
C VAL A 234 3.26 -38.41 0.78
N GLU A 235 3.60 -38.10 2.03
CA GLU A 235 4.41 -38.94 2.90
C GLU A 235 3.56 -39.98 3.66
N GLU A 236 2.29 -39.70 3.91
CA GLU A 236 1.37 -40.59 4.63
C GLU A 236 0.25 -41.13 3.73
N PRO A 237 0.54 -42.04 2.77
CA PRO A 237 -0.48 -42.56 1.87
C PRO A 237 -1.50 -43.43 2.61
N SER A 238 -2.78 -43.29 2.26
CA SER A 238 -3.81 -44.19 2.80
C SER A 238 -3.56 -45.65 2.36
N PRO A 239 -3.67 -46.64 3.26
CA PRO A 239 -3.46 -48.06 2.93
C PRO A 239 -4.55 -48.61 1.99
N GLY A 240 -5.66 -47.89 1.80
CA GLY A 240 -6.82 -48.33 1.02
C GLY A 240 -7.29 -47.32 -0.02
N LYS A 241 -8.48 -47.60 -0.54
CA LYS A 241 -9.27 -46.59 -1.26
C LYS A 241 -10.12 -45.85 -0.24
N ILE A 242 -10.18 -44.53 -0.35
CA ILE A 242 -11.08 -43.71 0.44
C ILE A 242 -12.05 -42.98 -0.49
N ASP A 243 -13.17 -42.50 0.02
CA ASP A 243 -14.05 -41.60 -0.72
C ASP A 243 -13.60 -40.14 -0.55
N MET A 244 -14.32 -39.20 -1.18
CA MET A 244 -13.99 -37.78 -1.11
C MET A 244 -14.23 -37.19 0.29
N GLN A 245 -15.20 -37.72 1.05
CA GLN A 245 -15.47 -37.23 2.40
C GLN A 245 -14.27 -37.55 3.31
N ALA A 246 -13.83 -38.81 3.32
CA ALA A 246 -12.64 -39.20 4.08
C ALA A 246 -11.35 -38.53 3.59
N PHE A 247 -11.27 -38.15 2.30
CA PHE A 247 -10.16 -37.35 1.80
C PHE A 247 -10.21 -35.90 2.29
N SER A 248 -11.40 -35.30 2.36
CA SER A 248 -11.62 -33.95 2.88
C SER A 248 -11.26 -33.86 4.35
N GLU A 249 -11.69 -34.83 5.17
CA GLU A 249 -11.29 -34.93 6.59
C GLU A 249 -9.77 -35.05 6.76
N ARG A 250 -9.07 -35.69 5.80
CA ARG A 250 -7.60 -35.74 5.78
C ARG A 250 -6.94 -34.43 5.40
N CYS A 251 -7.67 -33.50 4.79
CA CYS A 251 -7.14 -32.17 4.49
C CYS A 251 -7.10 -31.27 5.73
N VAL A 252 -7.48 -31.78 6.91
CA VAL A 252 -7.35 -31.12 8.19
C VAL A 252 -6.11 -31.65 8.92
N ILE A 253 -5.20 -30.75 9.27
CA ILE A 253 -4.00 -31.07 10.05
C ILE A 253 -4.02 -30.26 11.33
N GLU A 254 -3.79 -30.93 12.45
CA GLU A 254 -3.61 -30.31 13.76
C GLU A 254 -2.21 -30.65 14.28
N MET A 255 -1.44 -29.62 14.61
CA MET A 255 -0.08 -29.75 15.15
C MET A 255 0.02 -28.99 16.48
N GLU A 256 0.47 -29.66 17.53
CA GLU A 256 0.79 -29.04 18.81
C GLU A 256 2.31 -28.99 18.99
N LYS A 257 2.85 -27.81 19.31
CA LYS A 257 4.26 -27.64 19.67
C LYS A 257 4.38 -26.65 20.82
N ASP A 258 4.99 -27.10 21.92
CA ASP A 258 5.25 -26.28 23.11
C ASP A 258 4.01 -25.56 23.70
N GLY A 259 2.81 -26.15 23.51
CA GLY A 259 1.53 -25.60 23.96
C GLY A 259 0.83 -24.69 22.94
N ASP A 260 1.47 -24.38 21.82
CA ASP A 260 0.85 -23.70 20.68
C ASP A 260 0.22 -24.72 19.73
N ILE A 261 -0.98 -24.41 19.24
CA ILE A 261 -1.74 -25.28 18.33
C ILE A 261 -1.88 -24.58 16.98
N LEU A 262 -1.40 -25.23 15.92
CA LEU A 262 -1.65 -24.88 14.53
C LEU A 262 -2.71 -25.82 13.97
N ILE A 263 -3.80 -25.25 13.45
CA ILE A 263 -4.83 -25.99 12.72
C ILE A 263 -4.82 -25.50 11.28
N ILE A 264 -4.64 -26.44 10.35
CA ILE A 264 -4.76 -26.23 8.91
C ILE A 264 -6.05 -26.91 8.48
N ASP A 265 -7.04 -26.13 8.07
CA ASP A 265 -8.33 -26.63 7.59
C ASP A 265 -8.42 -26.46 6.07
N GLY A 266 -8.24 -27.57 5.34
CA GLY A 266 -8.35 -27.63 3.89
C GLY A 266 -9.64 -28.28 3.38
N GLU A 267 -10.65 -28.56 4.23
CA GLU A 267 -11.82 -29.37 3.85
C GLU A 267 -12.53 -28.85 2.60
N GLU A 268 -12.74 -27.53 2.54
CA GLU A 268 -13.44 -26.85 1.43
C GLU A 268 -12.67 -26.90 0.10
N THR A 269 -11.36 -27.17 0.15
CA THR A 269 -10.46 -27.21 -1.02
C THR A 269 -10.00 -28.62 -1.39
N ALA A 270 -10.58 -29.64 -0.74
CA ALA A 270 -10.20 -31.04 -0.90
C ALA A 270 -10.27 -31.52 -2.37
N GLU A 271 -11.27 -31.06 -3.14
CA GLU A 271 -11.36 -31.41 -4.56
C GLU A 271 -10.19 -30.85 -5.37
N GLU A 272 -9.81 -29.60 -5.14
CA GLU A 272 -8.69 -28.93 -5.79
C GLU A 272 -7.38 -29.63 -5.45
N ILE A 273 -7.15 -29.94 -4.18
CA ILE A 273 -5.98 -30.70 -3.71
C ILE A 273 -5.93 -32.06 -4.39
N ALA A 274 -7.05 -32.81 -4.42
CA ALA A 274 -7.12 -34.10 -5.08
C ALA A 274 -6.79 -34.00 -6.58
N ARG A 275 -7.27 -32.97 -7.28
CA ARG A 275 -6.95 -32.73 -8.70
C ARG A 275 -5.46 -32.44 -8.90
N VAL A 276 -4.85 -31.65 -8.01
CA VAL A 276 -3.41 -31.35 -8.04
C VAL A 276 -2.61 -32.64 -7.86
N LEU A 277 -2.93 -33.44 -6.85
CA LEU A 277 -2.25 -34.71 -6.58
C LEU A 277 -2.44 -35.73 -7.71
N GLU A 278 -3.63 -35.80 -8.31
CA GLU A 278 -3.91 -36.71 -9.44
C GLU A 278 -3.14 -36.30 -10.70
N LYS A 279 -3.16 -35.00 -11.04
CA LYS A 279 -2.45 -34.45 -12.21
C LYS A 279 -0.95 -34.77 -12.14
N ASN A 280 -0.39 -34.77 -10.94
CA ASN A 280 1.01 -35.08 -10.69
C ASN A 280 1.27 -36.57 -10.39
N GLY A 281 0.24 -37.40 -10.48
CA GLY A 281 0.35 -38.84 -10.43
C GLY A 281 0.53 -39.44 -9.04
N ILE A 282 0.32 -38.68 -7.98
CA ILE A 282 0.41 -39.12 -6.57
C ILE A 282 -0.79 -40.01 -6.23
N ILE A 283 -1.99 -39.57 -6.64
CA ILE A 283 -3.24 -40.32 -6.45
C ILE A 283 -3.91 -40.64 -7.79
N LYS A 284 -4.99 -41.44 -7.73
CA LYS A 284 -5.88 -41.75 -8.83
C LYS A 284 -7.33 -41.65 -8.37
N LEU A 285 -8.13 -40.87 -9.09
CA LEU A 285 -9.58 -40.77 -8.91
C LEU A 285 -10.27 -41.79 -9.83
N LYS A 286 -11.13 -42.65 -9.25
CA LYS A 286 -11.98 -43.56 -10.04
C LYS A 286 -13.27 -43.87 -9.31
N GLY A 287 -14.40 -43.56 -9.92
CA GLY A 287 -15.73 -43.95 -9.44
C GLY A 287 -16.04 -43.47 -8.03
N GLY A 288 -15.72 -42.21 -7.72
CA GLY A 288 -15.91 -41.61 -6.40
C GLY A 288 -14.89 -42.04 -5.34
N THR A 289 -13.89 -42.85 -5.71
CA THR A 289 -12.84 -43.30 -4.80
C THR A 289 -11.47 -42.75 -5.19
N ILE A 290 -10.65 -42.51 -4.18
CA ILE A 290 -9.30 -41.99 -4.25
C ILE A 290 -8.34 -43.11 -3.85
N LYS A 291 -7.28 -43.31 -4.63
CA LYS A 291 -6.23 -44.30 -4.32
C LYS A 291 -4.83 -43.71 -4.56
N TRP A 292 -3.94 -43.81 -3.58
CA TRP A 292 -2.52 -43.48 -3.73
C TRP A 292 -1.81 -44.48 -4.65
N LYS A 293 -0.90 -43.97 -5.49
CA LYS A 293 -0.14 -44.81 -6.44
C LYS A 293 1.11 -45.44 -5.83
N ASN A 294 1.77 -44.78 -4.88
CA ASN A 294 2.96 -45.28 -4.18
C ASN A 294 2.57 -45.92 -2.85
N GLN A 295 1.98 -47.12 -2.90
CA GLN A 295 1.88 -47.94 -1.70
C GLN A 295 3.18 -48.77 -1.57
N PRO A 296 3.94 -48.68 -0.47
CA PRO A 296 4.90 -49.72 -0.17
C PRO A 296 4.14 -51.04 -0.13
N LYS A 297 4.57 -52.02 -0.94
CA LYS A 297 4.02 -53.38 -0.85
C LYS A 297 4.32 -53.89 0.55
N VAL A 298 3.31 -53.98 1.39
CA VAL A 298 3.39 -54.75 2.63
C VAL A 298 3.49 -56.22 2.20
N GLU A 299 4.72 -56.71 2.04
CA GLU A 299 5.00 -58.14 1.93
C GLU A 299 4.73 -58.76 3.30
N ASN A 300 3.55 -59.37 3.46
CA ASN A 300 3.28 -60.26 4.59
C ASN A 300 4.27 -61.44 4.53
N ARG A 301 5.13 -61.53 5.54
CA ARG A 301 5.87 -62.76 5.90
C ARG A 301 4.97 -63.73 6.63
#